data_AF-A0AAW3JUK5-F1
#
_entry.id   AF-A0AAW3JUK5-F1
#
_cell.length_a   1.000
_cell.length_b   1.000
_cell.length_c   1.000
_cell.angle_alpha   90.00
_cell.angle_beta   90.00
_cell.angle_gamma   90.00
#
_symmetry.space_group_name_H-M   'P 1'
#
loop_
_entity.id
_entity.type
_entity.pdbx_description
1 polymer ?
#
loop_
_entity_poly.entity_id
_entity_poly.type
_entity_poly.pdbx_seq_one_letter_code
_entity_poly.pdbx_strand_id
1 'polypeptide(L)'
;MKLNNIYPAPEVTRAEREVIMCQVITFPTNRIEHTNAYKNLRVFFDMCDSPESCKFYLETVESLASDEYITTAETLTLRRVGRQKYKELSSPQKTDDIQARISHYGTHYYIDTTLDLKGRGITLLETERDGNKKYRVTLKAFEKLESQYNISPKNLLD
;
A
#
# COMPACT_ATOMS: atom_id res chain seq x y z
N MET A 1 -11.14 38.88 68.95
CA MET A 1 -10.04 38.00 68.49
C MET A 1 -10.68 36.87 67.66
N LYS A 2 -10.31 36.76 66.37
CA LYS A 2 -10.44 35.62 65.44
C LYS A 2 -11.85 35.01 65.23
N LEU A 3 -12.52 35.35 64.13
CA LEU A 3 -12.58 34.58 62.85
C LEU A 3 -13.14 33.16 63.04
N ASN A 4 -14.38 32.94 62.61
CA ASN A 4 -14.84 31.65 62.12
C ASN A 4 -15.72 31.89 60.89
N ASN A 5 -15.09 31.81 59.71
CA ASN A 5 -15.74 31.70 58.42
C ASN A 5 -16.64 30.47 58.43
N ILE A 6 -17.95 30.68 58.40
CA ILE A 6 -18.90 29.63 58.01
C ILE A 6 -19.06 29.77 56.49
N TYR A 7 -18.11 29.25 55.73
CA TYR A 7 -18.38 28.98 54.32
C TYR A 7 -19.30 27.76 54.26
N PRO A 8 -20.47 27.84 53.60
CA PRO A 8 -21.26 26.64 53.34
C PRO A 8 -20.43 25.70 52.46
N ALA A 9 -20.37 24.41 52.83
CA ALA A 9 -19.78 23.38 51.99
C ALA A 9 -20.45 23.44 50.60
N PRO A 10 -19.68 23.32 49.50
CA PRO A 10 -20.26 23.41 48.17
C PRO A 10 -21.30 22.30 48.01
N GLU A 11 -22.56 22.69 47.82
CA GLU A 11 -23.63 21.77 47.45
C GLU A 11 -23.32 21.25 46.04
N VAL A 12 -22.68 20.08 45.98
CA VAL A 12 -22.42 19.35 44.73
C VAL A 12 -23.75 19.19 44.01
N THR A 13 -23.88 19.88 42.90
CA THR A 13 -25.12 19.96 42.14
C THR A 13 -25.52 18.57 41.66
N ARG A 14 -26.83 18.33 41.50
CA ARG A 14 -27.34 17.02 41.03
C ARG A 14 -26.69 16.58 39.71
N ALA A 15 -26.34 17.53 38.85
CA ALA A 15 -25.61 17.28 37.61
C ALA A 15 -24.19 16.74 37.86
N GLU A 16 -23.45 17.27 38.83
CA GLU A 16 -22.12 16.76 39.21
C GLU A 16 -22.21 15.36 39.83
N ARG A 17 -23.29 15.05 40.57
CA ARG A 17 -23.55 13.68 41.06
C ARG A 17 -23.92 12.72 39.93
N GLU A 18 -24.66 13.17 38.93
CA GLU A 18 -25.00 12.36 37.74
C GLU A 18 -23.78 12.06 36.87
N VAL A 19 -22.82 13.00 36.74
CA VAL A 19 -21.54 12.77 36.06
C VAL A 19 -20.68 11.72 36.79
N ILE A 20 -20.71 11.70 38.13
CA ILE A 20 -19.98 10.70 38.94
C ILE A 20 -20.65 9.31 38.87
N MET A 21 -21.97 9.23 38.65
CA MET A 21 -22.72 7.97 38.58
C MET A 21 -22.69 7.27 37.21
N CYS A 22 -22.19 7.93 36.15
CA CYS A 22 -22.17 7.38 34.78
C CYS A 22 -20.77 7.13 34.21
N GLN A 23 -19.73 7.00 35.04
CA GLN A 23 -18.49 6.39 34.58
C GLN A 23 -18.71 4.88 34.46
N VAL A 24 -19.03 4.42 33.24
CA VAL A 24 -19.13 3.00 32.91
C VAL A 24 -17.81 2.34 33.28
N ILE A 25 -17.82 1.48 34.31
CA ILE A 25 -16.66 0.69 34.71
C ILE A 25 -16.34 -0.27 33.56
N THR A 26 -15.27 0.01 32.83
CA THR A 26 -14.75 -0.91 31.82
C THR A 26 -13.84 -1.93 32.49
N PHE A 27 -14.28 -3.20 32.54
CA PHE A 27 -13.43 -4.29 33.01
C PHE A 27 -12.27 -4.52 32.01
N PRO A 28 -11.03 -4.77 32.45
CA PRO A 28 -9.93 -5.10 31.56
C PRO A 28 -10.24 -6.46 30.90
N THR A 29 -10.72 -6.40 29.68
CA THR A 29 -10.94 -7.58 28.87
C THR A 29 -9.60 -8.06 28.34
N ASN A 30 -9.09 -9.17 28.88
CA ASN A 30 -8.11 -10.03 28.17
C ASN A 30 -8.77 -10.68 26.93
N ARG A 31 -9.52 -9.90 26.15
CA ARG A 31 -10.07 -10.34 24.87
C ARG A 31 -8.88 -10.41 23.94
N ILE A 32 -8.51 -11.64 23.62
CA ILE A 32 -7.61 -11.88 22.51
C ILE A 32 -8.31 -11.30 21.28
N GLU A 33 -7.91 -10.09 20.87
CA GLU A 33 -8.55 -9.34 19.77
C GLU A 33 -8.49 -10.11 18.46
N HIS A 34 -7.45 -10.95 18.31
CA HIS A 34 -7.22 -11.77 17.14
C HIS A 34 -6.69 -13.17 17.47
N THR A 35 -7.15 -14.15 16.73
CA THR A 35 -6.68 -15.54 16.78
C THR A 35 -5.17 -15.63 16.52
N ASN A 36 -4.51 -16.62 17.13
CA ASN A 36 -3.07 -16.83 16.93
C ASN A 36 -2.76 -17.15 15.46
N ALA A 37 -3.65 -17.90 14.80
CA ALA A 37 -3.55 -18.18 13.37
C ALA A 37 -3.54 -16.88 12.54
N TYR A 38 -4.44 -15.93 12.83
CA TYR A 38 -4.45 -14.63 12.17
C TYR A 38 -3.14 -13.86 12.33
N LYS A 39 -2.60 -13.81 13.55
CA LYS A 39 -1.34 -13.09 13.83
C LYS A 39 -0.18 -13.66 13.03
N ASN A 40 -0.07 -14.99 12.98
CA ASN A 40 0.98 -15.67 12.24
C ASN A 40 0.85 -15.44 10.73
N LEU A 41 -0.36 -15.61 10.17
CA LEU A 41 -0.61 -15.42 8.74
C LEU A 41 -0.34 -13.99 8.28
N ARG A 42 -0.65 -13.01 9.12
CA ARG A 42 -0.32 -11.61 8.82
C ARG A 42 1.19 -11.41 8.66
N VAL A 43 1.98 -11.95 9.57
CA VAL A 43 3.45 -11.93 9.46
C VAL A 43 3.93 -12.69 8.22
N PHE A 44 3.31 -13.82 7.88
CA PHE A 44 3.68 -14.58 6.68
C PHE A 44 3.40 -13.82 5.39
N PHE A 45 2.28 -13.10 5.30
CA PHE A 45 2.00 -12.24 4.14
C PHE A 45 2.98 -11.06 4.04
N ASP A 46 3.41 -10.50 5.17
CA ASP A 46 4.37 -9.40 5.20
C ASP A 46 5.78 -9.84 4.76
N MET A 47 6.16 -11.09 5.04
CA MET A 47 7.47 -11.68 4.69
C MET A 47 7.47 -12.36 3.30
N CYS A 48 6.38 -12.27 2.54
CA CYS A 48 6.23 -13.01 1.30
C CYS A 48 6.75 -12.23 0.09
N ASP A 49 7.76 -12.79 -0.59
CA ASP A 49 8.35 -12.18 -1.80
C ASP A 49 7.92 -12.88 -3.11
N SER A 50 7.34 -14.08 -3.04
CA SER A 50 6.92 -14.86 -4.20
C SER A 50 5.39 -14.88 -4.37
N PRO A 51 4.87 -14.76 -5.62
CA PRO A 51 3.43 -14.87 -5.88
C PRO A 51 2.90 -16.29 -5.57
N GLU A 52 3.71 -17.32 -5.73
CA GLU A 52 3.36 -18.71 -5.40
C GLU A 52 3.18 -18.91 -3.90
N SER A 53 4.08 -18.36 -3.08
CA SER A 53 3.98 -18.40 -1.62
C SER A 53 2.74 -17.63 -1.13
N CYS A 54 2.43 -16.48 -1.73
CA CYS A 54 1.22 -15.73 -1.42
C CYS A 54 -0.05 -16.55 -1.70
N LYS A 55 -0.07 -17.27 -2.83
CA LYS A 55 -1.18 -18.16 -3.20
C LYS A 55 -1.32 -19.31 -2.20
N PHE A 56 -0.21 -19.94 -1.82
CA PHE A 56 -0.22 -20.99 -0.80
C PHE A 56 -0.82 -20.50 0.53
N TYR A 57 -0.42 -19.32 1.02
CA TYR A 57 -0.99 -18.77 2.25
C TYR A 57 -2.46 -18.37 2.13
N LEU A 58 -2.94 -18.01 0.93
CA LEU A 58 -4.36 -17.82 0.70
C LEU A 58 -5.12 -19.15 0.79
N GLU A 59 -4.56 -20.24 0.29
CA GLU A 59 -5.14 -21.58 0.42
C GLU A 59 -5.18 -22.03 1.89
N THR A 60 -4.15 -21.75 2.69
CA THR A 60 -4.16 -22.08 4.14
C THR A 60 -5.19 -21.27 4.92
N VAL A 61 -5.48 -20.03 4.51
CA VAL A 61 -6.58 -19.24 5.09
C VAL A 61 -7.92 -19.93 4.85
N GLU A 62 -8.15 -20.51 3.66
CA GLU A 62 -9.39 -21.23 3.34
C GLU A 62 -9.53 -22.53 4.14
N SER A 63 -8.44 -23.29 4.32
CA SER A 63 -8.48 -24.51 5.13
C SER A 63 -8.77 -24.19 6.59
N LEU A 64 -8.09 -23.18 7.16
CA LEU A 64 -8.30 -22.77 8.55
C LEU A 64 -9.69 -22.15 8.81
N ALA A 65 -10.29 -21.53 7.79
CA ALA A 65 -11.66 -21.06 7.85
C ALA A 65 -12.67 -22.23 7.84
N SER A 66 -12.37 -23.31 7.12
CA SER A 66 -13.20 -24.53 7.09
C SER A 66 -13.15 -25.28 8.42
N ASP A 67 -11.99 -25.27 9.07
CA ASP A 67 -11.76 -25.92 10.37
C ASP A 67 -12.14 -25.02 11.58
N GLU A 68 -12.74 -23.84 11.35
CA GLU A 68 -13.17 -22.88 12.37
C GLU A 68 -12.07 -22.34 13.32
N TYR A 69 -10.79 -22.43 12.94
CA TYR A 69 -9.67 -21.87 13.71
C TYR A 69 -9.54 -20.34 13.61
N ILE A 70 -10.19 -19.74 12.60
CA ILE A 70 -10.16 -18.31 12.30
C ILE A 70 -11.60 -17.79 12.19
N THR A 71 -11.84 -16.58 12.69
CA THR A 71 -13.15 -15.94 12.57
C THR A 71 -13.42 -15.44 11.14
N THR A 72 -14.69 -15.35 10.74
CA THR A 72 -15.07 -14.86 9.39
C THR A 72 -14.52 -13.46 9.09
N ALA A 73 -14.48 -12.57 10.08
CA ALA A 73 -13.92 -11.23 9.96
C ALA A 73 -12.41 -11.24 9.66
N GLU A 74 -11.67 -12.12 10.34
CA GLU A 74 -10.23 -12.30 10.15
C GLU A 74 -9.91 -12.89 8.77
N THR A 75 -10.66 -13.92 8.35
CA THR A 75 -10.55 -14.53 7.02
C THR A 75 -10.75 -13.50 5.91
N LEU A 76 -11.77 -12.65 6.02
CA LEU A 76 -12.00 -11.56 5.06
C LEU A 76 -10.85 -10.56 5.03
N THR A 77 -10.29 -10.24 6.20
CA THR A 77 -9.15 -9.33 6.31
C THR A 77 -7.89 -9.93 5.68
N LEU A 78 -7.57 -11.19 5.95
CA LEU A 78 -6.43 -11.90 5.37
C LEU A 78 -6.57 -12.06 3.86
N ARG A 79 -7.76 -12.41 3.35
CA ARG A 79 -8.04 -12.46 1.91
C ARG A 79 -7.76 -11.11 1.23
N ARG A 80 -8.17 -10.01 1.86
CA ARG A 80 -7.91 -8.66 1.34
C ARG A 80 -6.41 -8.38 1.27
N VAL A 81 -5.69 -8.63 2.37
CA VAL A 81 -4.24 -8.41 2.46
C VAL A 81 -3.49 -9.27 1.44
N GLY A 82 -3.78 -10.58 1.40
CA GLY A 82 -3.11 -11.51 0.49
C GLY A 82 -3.38 -11.21 -0.98
N ARG A 83 -4.60 -10.81 -1.36
CA ARG A 83 -4.90 -10.39 -2.74
C ARG A 83 -4.18 -9.10 -3.14
N GLN A 84 -4.09 -8.14 -2.22
CA GLN A 84 -3.35 -6.91 -2.45
C GLN A 84 -1.87 -7.20 -2.68
N LYS A 85 -1.26 -8.02 -1.81
CA LYS A 85 0.13 -8.46 -1.94
C LYS A 85 0.37 -9.27 -3.20
N TYR A 86 -0.51 -10.22 -3.52
CA TYR A 86 -0.43 -11.00 -4.75
C TYR A 86 -0.44 -10.10 -5.99
N LYS A 87 -1.29 -9.05 -6.01
CA LYS A 87 -1.32 -8.10 -7.12
C LYS A 87 -0.04 -7.29 -7.23
N GLU A 88 0.57 -6.90 -6.10
CA GLU A 88 1.88 -6.22 -6.09
C GLU A 88 2.96 -7.13 -6.68
N LEU A 89 3.03 -8.39 -6.24
CA LEU A 89 4.04 -9.36 -6.68
C LEU A 89 3.82 -9.89 -8.10
N SER A 90 2.57 -10.09 -8.52
CA SER A 90 2.23 -10.57 -9.87
C SER A 90 2.16 -9.44 -10.88
N SER A 91 2.16 -8.18 -10.46
CA SER A 91 2.31 -7.09 -11.40
C SER A 91 3.69 -7.23 -12.04
N PRO A 92 3.81 -7.11 -13.37
CA PRO A 92 5.12 -7.15 -14.01
C PRO A 92 5.96 -6.07 -13.33
N GLN A 93 7.03 -6.49 -12.64
CA GLN A 93 8.00 -5.55 -12.11
C GLN A 93 8.41 -4.66 -13.27
N LYS A 94 8.17 -3.37 -13.10
CA LYS A 94 8.51 -2.37 -14.12
C LYS A 94 10.00 -2.54 -14.42
N THR A 95 10.36 -3.07 -15.59
CA THR A 95 11.76 -3.28 -15.92
C THR A 95 12.41 -1.92 -16.17
N ASP A 96 13.60 -1.70 -15.60
CA ASP A 96 14.38 -0.45 -15.68
C ASP A 96 15.05 -0.28 -17.07
N ASP A 97 14.35 -0.62 -18.14
CA ASP A 97 14.94 -0.74 -19.50
C ASP A 97 14.74 0.52 -20.36
N ILE A 98 14.19 1.58 -19.77
CA ILE A 98 13.78 2.77 -20.51
C ILE A 98 14.47 4.00 -19.94
N GLN A 99 15.41 4.54 -20.71
CA GLN A 99 16.01 5.84 -20.43
C GLN A 99 15.25 6.93 -21.17
N ALA A 100 14.85 8.00 -20.48
CA ALA A 100 14.16 9.13 -21.10
C ALA A 100 14.92 10.45 -20.95
N ARG A 101 14.80 11.28 -21.97
CA ARG A 101 15.34 12.63 -22.04
C ARG A 101 14.30 13.60 -22.59
N ILE A 102 14.10 14.73 -21.92
CA ILE A 102 13.21 15.78 -22.41
C ILE A 102 13.85 16.52 -23.59
N SER A 103 13.05 16.90 -24.58
CA SER A 103 13.50 17.81 -25.64
C SER A 103 13.79 19.21 -25.11
N HIS A 104 14.62 19.98 -25.83
CA HIS A 104 15.04 21.32 -25.43
C HIS A 104 13.86 22.28 -25.15
N TYR A 105 12.75 22.12 -25.88
CA TYR A 105 11.52 22.91 -25.72
C TYR A 105 10.42 22.20 -24.93
N GLY A 106 10.70 21.06 -24.30
CA GLY A 106 9.73 20.32 -23.48
C GLY A 106 8.52 19.74 -24.23
N THR A 107 8.56 19.70 -25.56
CA THR A 107 7.39 19.31 -26.37
C THR A 107 7.24 17.79 -26.53
N HIS A 108 8.36 17.08 -26.58
CA HIS A 108 8.42 15.61 -26.67
C HIS A 108 9.57 15.06 -25.85
N TYR A 109 9.53 13.75 -25.61
CA TYR A 109 10.59 12.98 -24.96
C TYR A 109 11.34 12.17 -26.01
N TYR A 110 12.64 11.99 -25.78
CA TYR A 110 13.47 10.99 -26.44
C TYR A 110 13.63 9.82 -25.48
N ILE A 111 13.34 8.62 -25.97
CA ILE A 111 13.42 7.39 -25.22
C ILE A 111 14.43 6.48 -25.89
N ASP A 112 15.41 6.01 -25.13
CA ASP A 112 16.36 4.98 -25.54
C ASP A 112 15.96 3.68 -24.83
N THR A 113 15.65 2.63 -25.61
CA THR A 113 15.28 1.32 -25.07
C THR A 113 15.58 0.21 -26.08
N THR A 114 15.85 -1.00 -25.59
CA THR A 114 15.95 -2.22 -26.40
C THR A 114 14.57 -2.78 -26.78
N LEU A 115 13.51 -2.33 -26.11
CA LEU A 115 12.14 -2.80 -26.31
C LEU A 115 11.52 -2.22 -27.58
N ASP A 116 10.67 -3.03 -28.23
CA ASP A 116 9.89 -2.59 -29.37
C ASP A 116 8.64 -1.81 -28.95
N LEU A 117 8.78 -0.48 -28.89
CA LEU A 117 7.66 0.42 -28.58
C LEU A 117 6.81 0.69 -29.83
N LYS A 118 5.50 0.47 -29.72
CA LYS A 118 4.51 0.73 -30.79
C LYS A 118 3.30 1.48 -30.24
N GLY A 119 2.77 2.42 -31.02
CA GLY A 119 1.55 3.14 -30.66
C GLY A 119 1.42 4.51 -31.32
N ARG A 120 0.27 5.15 -31.09
CA ARG A 120 0.01 6.52 -31.56
C ARG A 120 0.87 7.52 -30.77
N GLY A 121 1.64 8.35 -31.49
CA GLY A 121 2.51 9.35 -30.87
C GLY A 121 3.87 8.83 -30.42
N ILE A 122 4.27 7.65 -30.91
CA ILE A 122 5.61 7.07 -30.78
C ILE A 122 6.20 6.98 -32.19
N THR A 123 7.39 7.55 -32.40
CA THR A 123 8.08 7.55 -33.69
C THR A 123 9.49 7.02 -33.50
N LEU A 124 9.84 5.94 -34.19
CA LEU A 124 11.21 5.42 -34.20
C LEU A 124 12.11 6.41 -34.97
N LEU A 125 13.22 6.81 -34.36
CA LEU A 125 14.21 7.70 -34.97
C LEU A 125 15.40 6.89 -35.50
N GLU A 126 15.97 6.04 -34.64
CA GLU A 126 17.22 5.36 -34.94
C GLU A 126 17.23 3.96 -34.30
N THR A 127 17.89 3.03 -34.97
CA THR A 127 18.21 1.70 -34.41
C THR A 127 19.72 1.57 -34.44
N GLU A 128 20.34 1.46 -33.26
CA GLU A 128 21.77 1.24 -33.11
C GLU A 128 22.13 -0.22 -33.43
N ARG A 129 23.40 -0.47 -33.75
CA ARG A 129 23.89 -1.82 -34.11
C ARG A 129 23.74 -2.83 -32.96
N ASP A 130 23.74 -2.34 -31.72
CA ASP A 130 23.60 -3.15 -30.52
C ASP A 130 22.12 -3.51 -30.22
N GLY A 131 21.19 -3.14 -31.11
CA GLY A 131 19.75 -3.40 -30.98
C GLY A 131 19.01 -2.35 -30.14
N ASN A 132 19.70 -1.36 -29.61
CA ASN A 132 19.11 -0.24 -28.88
C ASN A 132 18.36 0.72 -29.84
N LYS A 133 17.15 1.13 -29.48
CA LYS A 133 16.27 1.93 -30.34
C LYS A 133 15.96 3.27 -29.70
N LYS A 134 16.07 4.33 -30.50
CA LYS A 134 15.72 5.70 -30.10
C LYS A 134 14.34 6.04 -30.62
N TYR A 135 13.44 6.42 -29.72
CA TYR A 135 12.08 6.85 -30.04
C TYR A 135 11.85 8.30 -29.67
N ARG A 136 11.09 9.01 -30.51
CA ARG A 136 10.43 10.27 -30.16
C ARG A 136 9.02 9.97 -29.66
N VAL A 137 8.69 10.47 -28.48
CA VAL A 137 7.41 10.19 -27.82
C VAL A 137 6.73 11.49 -27.42
N THR A 138 5.45 11.62 -27.78
CA THR A 138 4.59 12.74 -27.33
C THR A 138 4.26 12.65 -25.84
N LEU A 139 3.97 13.77 -25.18
CA LEU A 139 3.59 13.82 -23.75
C LEU A 139 2.55 12.76 -23.35
N LYS A 140 1.43 12.68 -24.08
CA LYS A 140 0.36 11.70 -23.83
C LYS A 140 0.80 10.24 -23.99
N ALA A 141 1.74 9.98 -24.88
CA ALA A 141 2.29 8.64 -25.05
C ALA A 141 3.32 8.32 -23.96
N PHE A 142 4.07 9.32 -23.50
CA PHE A 142 5.02 9.21 -22.40
C PHE A 142 4.31 8.88 -21.07
N GLU A 143 3.23 9.59 -20.75
CA GLU A 143 2.39 9.31 -19.55
C GLU A 143 1.91 7.85 -19.51
N LYS A 144 1.55 7.28 -20.68
CA LYS A 144 1.16 5.87 -20.77
C LYS A 144 2.32 4.92 -20.53
N LEU A 145 3.51 5.26 -21.02
CA LEU A 145 4.71 4.46 -20.81
C LEU A 145 5.15 4.51 -19.35
N GLU A 146 5.09 5.66 -18.69
CA GLU A 146 5.43 5.83 -17.27
C GLU A 146 4.51 5.02 -16.34
N SER A 147 3.25 4.81 -16.73
CA SER A 147 2.34 3.91 -16.03
C SER A 147 2.74 2.44 -16.16
N GLN A 148 3.36 2.03 -17.26
CA GLN A 148 3.63 0.62 -17.59
C GLN A 148 5.06 0.19 -17.24
N TYR A 149 6.03 1.09 -17.40
CA TYR A 149 7.45 0.84 -17.27
C TYR A 149 8.08 1.79 -16.26
N ASN A 150 9.27 1.45 -15.77
CA ASN A 150 10.04 2.33 -14.91
C ASN A 150 10.96 3.12 -15.84
N ILE A 151 10.76 4.43 -15.88
CA ILE A 151 11.50 5.29 -16.78
C ILE A 151 12.54 6.03 -15.94
N SER A 152 13.81 5.75 -16.19
CA SER A 152 14.91 6.46 -15.54
C SER A 152 15.25 7.72 -16.34
N PRO A 153 15.38 8.90 -15.69
CA PRO A 153 15.91 10.08 -16.36
C PRO A 153 17.37 9.84 -16.74
N LYS A 154 17.74 10.12 -17.98
CA LYS A 154 19.14 10.01 -18.42
C LYS A 154 19.96 11.11 -17.72
N ASN A 155 20.94 10.73 -16.90
CA ASN A 155 21.86 11.68 -16.28
C ASN A 155 22.63 12.43 -17.39
N LEU A 156 22.62 13.76 -17.30
CA LEU A 156 23.26 14.68 -18.26
C LEU A 156 24.70 15.06 -17.85
N LEU A 157 25.30 14.32 -16.92
CA LEU A 157 26.64 14.59 -16.40
C LEU A 157 27.56 13.42 -16.79
N ASP A 158 28.26 13.60 -17.91
CA ASP A 158 29.60 13.04 -18.14
C ASP A 158 30.64 14.08 -17.68
#